data_AF-A0A2E5B6J5-F1
#
_entry.id   AF-A0A2E5B6J5-F1
#
_cell.length_a   1.000
_cell.length_b   1.000
_cell.length_c   1.000
_cell.angle_alpha   90.00
_cell.angle_beta   90.00
_cell.angle_gamma   90.00
#
_symmetry.space_group_name_H-M   'P 1'
#
loop_
_entity.id
_entity.type
_entity.pdbx_description
1 polymer ?
#
loop_
_entity_poly.entity_id
_entity_poly.type
_entity_poly.pdbx_seq_one_letter_code
_entity_poly.pdbx_strand_id
1 'polypeptide(L)'
;MLVPEEFAHKLADDRKWDDVKILTAQEIAQFCETDSDTAARIHGIISGAASPSRDSTSDNSATTSVRLRRGTRRRRTAKTVQELEAYTPELNDAGIPKIYDDELAEDPVFKSIKAAADAAGIKFSQQTIHDLTEAVHNRDKSKLTKKQAEALVAEAGKAREMALIDPFEAAGIITAQSIGEPGTQMTMRTFHYAGVATVNVTQGLPRIIEIVDARKVPNTPTMTIRLQGENSKSADAAKKLAAAIEITTTVNIADIDTDVAQRRLVLKLKKGNLKQKGMTPAEVKDKLERALRLYVEADKEKNPSTLTLIPGIQTEEDMKTLAENPPSYTELLQLEDKIRDMRLKGVPNVERANVQLDDKTGEYYLSTIGSNLSRISDMDGIDRSRTYTNNIIEIYEYLGIEAARQAIVNELQATLDGARLEVDVRHLLMVSDVMTSEGEVRAIGRHGVSGTKHSILARAAFEVTVNHLLKAGIIGERDNLTGVAENIIVGQPISLGTGSVELYYIPE
;
A
#
# COMPACT_ATOMS: atom_id res chain seq x y z
N MET A 1 -36.27 14.05 -12.35
CA MET A 1 -36.82 14.20 -13.71
C MET A 1 -35.86 15.10 -14.47
N LEU A 2 -35.12 14.53 -15.41
CA LEU A 2 -34.19 15.27 -16.27
C LEU A 2 -34.84 15.44 -17.65
N VAL A 3 -34.49 16.51 -18.35
CA VAL A 3 -34.88 16.71 -19.75
C VAL A 3 -34.31 15.53 -20.57
N PRO A 4 -35.10 14.85 -21.42
CA PRO A 4 -34.59 13.77 -22.26
C PRO A 4 -33.42 14.23 -23.15
N GLU A 5 -32.40 13.39 -23.31
CA GLU A 5 -31.12 13.75 -23.95
C GLU A 5 -31.28 14.31 -25.37
N GLU A 6 -32.23 13.80 -26.14
CA GLU A 6 -32.52 14.26 -27.51
C GLU A 6 -32.91 15.75 -27.57
N PHE A 7 -33.63 16.25 -26.56
CA PHE A 7 -34.01 17.66 -26.47
C PHE A 7 -32.92 18.51 -25.81
N ALA A 8 -32.14 17.93 -24.91
CA ALA A 8 -31.01 18.61 -24.26
C ALA A 8 -29.93 19.01 -25.28
N HIS A 9 -29.62 18.14 -26.24
CA HIS A 9 -28.67 18.46 -27.32
C HIS A 9 -29.17 19.58 -28.23
N LYS A 10 -30.45 19.56 -28.62
CA LYS A 10 -31.05 20.63 -29.46
C LYS A 10 -31.13 21.98 -28.75
N LEU A 11 -31.30 21.99 -27.42
CA LEU A 11 -31.33 23.23 -26.62
C LEU A 11 -29.93 23.80 -26.35
N ALA A 12 -28.89 22.96 -26.37
CA ALA A 12 -27.51 23.34 -26.05
C ALA A 12 -26.66 23.73 -27.28
N ASP A 13 -27.16 23.52 -28.50
CA ASP A 13 -26.40 23.75 -29.73
C ASP A 13 -26.00 25.23 -29.87
N ASP A 14 -24.69 25.48 -29.76
CA ASP A 14 -24.01 26.79 -29.73
C ASP A 14 -24.52 27.86 -28.73
N ARG A 15 -25.32 27.48 -27.71
CA ARG A 15 -25.84 28.42 -26.70
C ARG A 15 -25.26 28.17 -25.30
N LYS A 16 -24.95 29.26 -24.59
CA LYS A 16 -24.62 29.17 -23.17
C LYS A 16 -25.88 28.79 -22.39
N TRP A 17 -25.70 27.95 -21.37
CA TRP A 17 -26.81 27.44 -20.56
C TRP A 17 -27.65 28.53 -19.87
N ASP A 18 -27.07 29.71 -19.63
CA ASP A 18 -27.81 30.85 -19.07
C ASP A 18 -28.83 31.45 -20.04
N ASP A 19 -28.60 31.36 -21.35
CA ASP A 19 -29.55 31.82 -22.37
C ASP A 19 -30.73 30.83 -22.51
N VAL A 20 -30.48 29.54 -22.27
CA VAL A 20 -31.49 28.48 -22.32
C VAL A 20 -32.50 28.60 -21.17
N LYS A 21 -32.10 29.15 -20.02
CA LYS A 21 -32.97 29.34 -18.84
C LYS A 21 -34.04 30.42 -19.01
N ILE A 22 -33.85 31.34 -19.95
CA ILE A 22 -34.72 32.52 -20.13
C ILE A 22 -35.77 32.25 -21.23
N LEU A 23 -35.63 31.15 -21.99
CA LEU A 23 -36.56 30.77 -23.06
C LEU A 23 -37.95 30.46 -22.51
N THR A 24 -38.97 30.97 -23.19
CA THR A 24 -40.37 30.68 -22.91
C THR A 24 -40.78 29.29 -23.43
N ALA A 25 -41.84 28.71 -22.89
CA ALA A 25 -42.35 27.40 -23.34
C ALA A 25 -42.72 27.36 -24.83
N GLN A 26 -43.14 28.49 -25.42
CA GLN A 26 -43.45 28.59 -26.84
C GLN A 26 -42.20 28.57 -27.72
N GLU A 27 -41.13 29.24 -27.29
CA GLU A 27 -39.85 29.22 -27.97
C GLU A 27 -39.21 27.83 -27.91
N ILE A 28 -39.33 27.13 -26.77
CA ILE A 28 -38.87 25.74 -26.62
C ILE A 28 -39.62 24.80 -27.58
N ALA A 29 -40.94 24.98 -27.74
CA ALA A 29 -41.73 24.19 -28.70
C ALA A 29 -41.26 24.42 -30.15
N GLN A 30 -40.94 25.67 -30.50
CA GLN A 30 -40.47 26.05 -31.83
C GLN A 30 -39.05 25.54 -32.12
N PHE A 31 -38.14 25.58 -31.14
CA PHE A 31 -36.76 25.10 -31.32
C PHE A 31 -36.64 23.58 -31.30
N CYS A 32 -37.42 22.90 -30.47
CA CYS A 32 -37.38 21.44 -30.36
C CYS A 32 -38.30 20.73 -31.36
N GLU A 33 -39.15 21.47 -32.09
CA GLU A 33 -40.20 20.96 -32.98
C GLU A 33 -41.15 19.97 -32.27
N THR A 34 -41.59 20.33 -31.06
CA THR A 34 -42.43 19.48 -30.20
C THR A 34 -43.80 20.08 -29.93
N ASP A 35 -44.70 19.26 -29.42
CA ASP A 35 -46.02 19.67 -28.96
C ASP A 35 -45.95 20.60 -27.73
N SER A 36 -46.94 21.47 -27.60
CA SER A 36 -47.01 22.49 -26.54
C SER A 36 -46.96 21.89 -25.13
N ASP A 37 -47.51 20.68 -24.94
CA ASP A 37 -47.55 20.02 -23.63
C ASP A 37 -46.18 19.47 -23.23
N THR A 38 -45.42 18.93 -24.18
CA THR A 38 -44.05 18.48 -23.95
C THR A 38 -43.09 19.65 -23.74
N ALA A 39 -43.25 20.74 -24.48
CA ALA A 39 -42.48 21.96 -24.28
C ALA A 39 -42.75 22.62 -22.91
N ALA A 40 -44.02 22.64 -22.46
CA ALA A 40 -44.39 23.13 -21.13
C ALA A 40 -43.77 22.29 -20.00
N ARG A 41 -43.70 20.95 -20.17
CA ARG A 41 -43.02 20.06 -19.22
C ARG A 41 -41.51 20.32 -19.15
N ILE A 42 -40.85 20.52 -20.29
CA ILE A 42 -39.41 20.83 -20.34
C ILE A 42 -39.13 22.19 -19.68
N HIS A 43 -39.93 23.21 -19.99
CA HIS A 43 -39.84 24.52 -19.33
C HIS A 43 -40.05 24.43 -17.81
N GLY A 44 -41.01 23.61 -17.35
CA GLY A 44 -41.24 23.35 -15.93
C GLY A 44 -40.05 22.70 -15.22
N ILE A 45 -39.34 21.78 -15.89
CA ILE A 45 -38.14 21.14 -15.35
C ILE A 45 -36.97 22.14 -15.27
N ILE A 46 -36.78 22.97 -16.30
CA ILE A 46 -35.72 23.98 -16.35
C ILE A 46 -35.94 25.08 -15.29
N SER A 47 -37.18 25.59 -15.17
CA SER A 47 -37.54 26.59 -14.16
C SER A 47 -37.51 26.02 -12.73
N GLY A 48 -37.94 24.78 -12.54
CA GLY A 48 -37.85 24.08 -11.25
C GLY A 48 -36.41 23.89 -10.77
N ALA A 49 -35.47 23.62 -11.68
CA ALA A 49 -34.05 23.52 -11.38
C ALA A 49 -33.38 24.88 -11.06
N ALA A 50 -33.98 26.00 -11.51
CA ALA A 50 -33.46 27.35 -11.28
C ALA A 50 -33.95 27.99 -9.96
N SER A 51 -35.00 27.43 -9.33
CA SER A 51 -35.51 27.94 -8.06
C SER A 51 -34.72 27.36 -6.86
N PRO A 52 -34.16 28.19 -5.94
CA PRO A 52 -33.62 27.67 -4.69
C PRO A 52 -34.79 27.19 -3.83
N SER A 53 -34.73 25.94 -3.34
CA SER A 53 -35.82 25.30 -2.58
C SER A 53 -36.32 26.21 -1.46
N ARG A 54 -37.54 26.72 -1.62
CA ARG A 54 -38.22 27.57 -0.65
C ARG A 54 -39.55 26.87 -0.33
N ASP A 55 -39.48 25.98 0.65
CA ASP A 55 -40.67 25.43 1.30
C ASP A 55 -41.37 26.58 2.05
N SER A 56 -42.53 27.00 1.56
CA SER A 56 -43.41 27.91 2.29
C SER A 56 -44.86 27.60 2.00
N THR A 57 -45.59 27.15 3.02
CA THR A 57 -47.04 27.37 3.13
C THR A 57 -47.29 28.10 4.46
N SER A 58 -48.17 29.10 4.38
CA SER A 58 -48.62 30.14 5.35
C SER A 58 -49.03 29.60 6.73
N ASP A 59 -48.99 30.32 7.87
CA ASP A 59 -49.70 31.57 8.18
C ASP A 59 -49.34 32.12 9.60
N ASN A 60 -49.52 33.43 9.79
CA ASN A 60 -49.75 34.23 11.02
C ASN A 60 -48.69 34.45 12.14
N SER A 61 -48.31 35.73 12.24
CA SER A 61 -48.04 36.56 13.42
C SER A 61 -47.31 35.96 14.64
N ALA A 62 -46.01 36.25 14.74
CA ALA A 62 -45.35 36.72 15.96
C ALA A 62 -43.90 37.09 15.64
N THR A 63 -43.55 38.37 15.74
CA THR A 63 -42.14 38.80 15.75
C THR A 63 -41.42 38.12 16.90
N THR A 64 -40.60 37.12 16.58
CA THR A 64 -39.70 36.47 17.56
C THR A 64 -38.28 36.68 17.07
N SER A 65 -37.57 37.59 17.74
CA SER A 65 -36.15 37.83 17.52
C SER A 65 -35.35 36.57 17.91
N VAL A 66 -34.90 35.80 16.93
CA VAL A 66 -34.04 34.62 17.18
C VAL A 66 -32.60 35.10 17.37
N ARG A 67 -32.16 35.16 18.63
CA ARG A 67 -30.72 35.19 18.95
C ARG A 67 -30.10 33.86 18.52
N LEU A 68 -29.05 33.95 17.72
CA LEU A 68 -28.26 32.81 17.26
C LEU A 68 -27.51 32.20 18.46
N ARG A 69 -28.11 31.24 19.16
CA ARG A 69 -27.36 30.34 20.04
C ARG A 69 -26.46 29.50 19.13
N ARG A 70 -25.16 29.77 19.15
CA ARG A 70 -24.14 28.84 18.64
C ARG A 70 -24.23 27.55 19.42
N GLY A 71 -25.09 26.64 18.98
CA GLY A 71 -25.10 25.26 19.43
C GLY A 71 -23.91 24.55 18.83
N THR A 72 -22.88 24.31 19.64
CA THR A 72 -21.79 23.39 19.33
C THR A 72 -22.38 21.97 19.22
N ARG A 73 -22.86 21.59 18.04
CA ARG A 73 -23.08 20.19 17.69
C ARG A 73 -21.70 19.52 17.66
N ARG A 74 -21.32 18.88 18.76
CA ARG A 74 -20.25 17.88 18.80
C ARG A 74 -20.65 16.74 17.87
N ARG A 75 -20.21 16.78 16.61
CA ARG A 75 -20.02 15.57 15.81
C ARG A 75 -19.05 14.70 16.59
N ARG A 76 -19.51 13.57 17.14
CA ARG A 76 -18.62 12.46 17.48
C ARG A 76 -18.19 11.79 16.17
N THR A 77 -17.37 12.48 15.39
CA THR A 77 -16.42 11.78 14.53
C THR A 77 -15.33 11.30 15.49
N ALA A 78 -15.19 9.99 15.66
CA ALA A 78 -13.97 9.46 16.26
C ALA A 78 -12.81 10.06 15.45
N LYS A 79 -11.90 10.77 16.13
CA LYS A 79 -10.68 11.28 15.49
C LYS A 79 -9.87 10.05 15.08
N THR A 80 -9.95 9.67 13.80
CA THR A 80 -9.12 8.61 13.22
C THR A 80 -7.68 9.09 12.96
N VAL A 81 -7.44 10.40 13.10
CA VAL A 81 -6.11 11.00 12.98
C VAL A 81 -5.66 11.37 14.38
N GLN A 82 -4.67 10.62 14.88
CA GLN A 82 -3.89 11.03 16.05
C GLN A 82 -3.31 12.42 15.75
N GLU A 83 -3.55 13.40 16.62
CA GLU A 83 -2.94 14.71 16.46
C GLU A 83 -1.43 14.50 16.50
N LEU A 84 -0.73 14.90 15.43
CA LEU A 84 0.72 14.92 15.40
C LEU A 84 1.19 15.75 16.59
N GLU A 85 1.85 15.09 17.54
CA GLU A 85 2.42 15.77 18.69
C GLU A 85 3.37 16.86 18.18
N ALA A 86 3.24 18.07 18.71
CA ALA A 86 4.13 19.16 18.36
C ALA A 86 5.55 18.75 18.75
N TYR A 87 6.49 18.83 17.80
CA TYR A 87 7.90 18.55 18.06
C TYR A 87 8.42 19.51 19.14
N THR A 88 8.58 19.00 20.35
CA THR A 88 9.25 19.69 21.45
C THR A 88 10.57 18.98 21.74
N PRO A 89 11.71 19.68 21.81
CA PRO A 89 13.01 19.07 22.14
C PRO A 89 13.00 18.26 23.45
N GLU A 90 12.12 18.64 24.39
CA GLU A 90 11.96 17.98 25.69
C GLU A 90 11.26 16.61 25.62
N LEU A 91 10.54 16.30 24.53
CA LEU A 91 9.92 14.98 24.33
C LEU A 91 10.97 13.88 24.07
N ASN A 92 12.17 14.25 23.61
CA ASN A 92 13.29 13.31 23.45
C ASN A 92 13.82 12.78 24.79
N ASP A 93 13.73 13.57 25.87
CA ASP A 93 14.25 13.16 27.18
C ASP A 93 13.29 12.25 27.97
N ALA A 94 11.99 12.29 27.65
CA ALA A 94 10.96 11.60 28.43
C ALA A 94 10.03 10.66 27.62
N GLY A 95 9.97 10.76 26.28
CA GLY A 95 8.91 10.14 25.46
C GLY A 95 9.38 9.26 24.30
N ILE A 96 10.59 9.43 23.78
CA ILE A 96 11.22 8.38 22.97
C ILE A 96 11.69 7.33 23.99
N PRO A 97 11.29 6.06 23.89
CA PRO A 97 11.83 5.07 24.80
C PRO A 97 13.34 5.15 24.68
N LYS A 98 14.03 5.23 25.81
CA LYS A 98 15.49 5.23 25.97
C LYS A 98 16.10 3.92 25.42
N ILE A 99 15.87 3.64 24.15
CA ILE A 99 16.32 2.46 23.39
C ILE A 99 17.82 2.59 23.11
N TYR A 100 18.39 3.78 23.34
CA TYR A 100 19.79 4.11 23.10
C TYR A 100 20.59 4.40 24.39
N ASP A 101 20.13 3.99 25.57
CA ASP A 101 21.07 3.86 26.69
C ASP A 101 21.87 2.59 26.46
N ASP A 102 23.05 2.77 25.89
CA ASP A 102 24.04 1.74 25.62
C ASP A 102 24.33 0.92 26.89
N GLU A 103 24.40 -0.40 26.78
CA GLU A 103 24.69 -1.31 27.91
C GLU A 103 26.03 -0.96 28.60
N LEU A 104 26.95 -0.34 27.86
CA LEU A 104 28.25 0.13 28.33
C LEU A 104 28.26 1.60 28.79
N ALA A 105 27.12 2.29 28.85
CA ALA A 105 27.05 3.71 29.22
C ALA A 105 27.61 4.01 30.62
N GLU A 106 27.56 3.03 31.52
CA GLU A 106 28.10 3.15 32.88
C GLU A 106 29.60 2.85 32.97
N ASP A 107 30.21 2.31 31.91
CA ASP A 107 31.60 1.90 31.89
C ASP A 107 32.56 3.10 32.06
N PRO A 108 33.60 3.00 32.92
CA PRO A 108 34.61 4.04 33.05
C PRO A 108 35.30 4.41 31.73
N VAL A 109 35.46 3.46 30.79
CA VAL A 109 36.01 3.70 29.46
C VAL A 109 35.06 4.57 28.63
N PHE A 110 33.79 4.21 28.56
CA PHE A 110 32.77 4.96 27.82
C PHE A 110 32.66 6.41 28.29
N LYS A 111 32.63 6.63 29.61
CA LYS A 111 32.61 7.97 30.21
C LYS A 111 33.88 8.77 29.92
N SER A 112 35.03 8.11 29.89
CA SER A 112 36.32 8.78 29.56
C SER A 112 36.39 9.22 28.10
N ILE A 113 35.88 8.39 27.18
CA ILE A 113 35.84 8.70 25.74
C ILE A 113 34.81 9.80 25.47
N LYS A 114 33.62 9.72 26.08
CA LYS A 114 32.59 10.76 25.96
C LYS A 114 33.09 12.12 26.46
N ALA A 115 33.70 12.15 27.66
CA ALA A 115 34.28 13.39 28.19
C ALA A 115 35.41 13.95 27.32
N ALA A 116 36.24 13.09 26.71
CA ALA A 116 37.29 13.50 25.79
C ALA A 116 36.72 14.01 24.45
N ALA A 117 35.66 13.40 23.94
CA ALA A 117 34.95 13.85 22.74
C ALA A 117 34.28 15.21 22.94
N ASP A 118 33.61 15.40 24.08
CA ASP A 118 32.98 16.67 24.46
C ASP A 118 34.04 17.78 24.63
N ALA A 119 35.19 17.46 25.22
CA ALA A 119 36.30 18.40 25.36
C ALA A 119 36.94 18.78 24.01
N ALA A 120 36.98 17.86 23.05
CA ALA A 120 37.46 18.10 21.69
C ALA A 120 36.42 18.75 20.78
N GLY A 121 35.16 18.86 21.20
CA GLY A 121 34.05 19.38 20.40
C GLY A 121 33.63 18.48 19.24
N ILE A 122 34.05 17.20 19.24
CA ILE A 122 33.74 16.24 18.17
C ILE A 122 32.45 15.50 18.53
N LYS A 123 31.41 15.67 17.71
CA LYS A 123 30.14 14.97 17.88
C LYS A 123 30.24 13.54 17.31
N PHE A 124 30.42 12.55 18.19
CA PHE A 124 30.25 11.13 17.84
C PHE A 124 28.84 10.66 18.15
N SER A 125 28.35 9.67 17.38
CA SER A 125 27.13 8.95 17.75
C SER A 125 27.40 8.05 18.95
N GLN A 126 26.36 7.72 19.74
CA GLN A 126 26.51 6.80 20.87
C GLN A 126 27.04 5.43 20.43
N GLN A 127 26.61 4.93 19.26
CA GLN A 127 27.13 3.69 18.67
C GLN A 127 28.63 3.77 18.34
N THR A 128 29.14 4.89 17.81
CA THR A 128 30.58 5.02 17.59
C THR A 128 31.36 4.96 18.90
N ILE A 129 30.81 5.50 20.00
CA ILE A 129 31.44 5.42 21.32
C ILE A 129 31.34 3.98 21.87
N HIS A 130 30.24 3.27 21.61
CA HIS A 130 30.07 1.85 21.90
C HIS A 130 31.19 1.02 21.26
N ASP A 131 31.32 1.11 19.94
CA ASP A 131 32.27 0.32 19.14
C ASP A 131 33.71 0.60 19.56
N LEU A 132 34.02 1.87 19.89
CA LEU A 132 35.33 2.25 20.42
C LEU A 132 35.57 1.64 21.81
N THR A 133 34.56 1.59 22.66
CA THR A 133 34.65 0.99 23.99
C THR A 133 34.84 -0.53 23.89
N GLU A 134 34.08 -1.21 23.03
CA GLU A 134 34.23 -2.63 22.76
C GLU A 134 35.61 -2.95 22.17
N ALA A 135 36.09 -2.15 21.23
CA ALA A 135 37.43 -2.30 20.66
C ALA A 135 38.56 -2.12 21.69
N VAL A 136 38.35 -1.28 22.71
CA VAL A 136 39.29 -1.10 23.83
C VAL A 136 39.24 -2.29 24.78
N HIS A 137 38.05 -2.83 25.06
CA HIS A 137 37.88 -4.02 25.88
C HIS A 137 38.45 -5.27 25.21
N ASN A 138 38.29 -5.42 23.89
CA ASN A 138 38.90 -6.48 23.09
C ASN A 138 40.44 -6.43 23.08
N ARG A 139 41.04 -5.34 23.56
CA ARG A 139 42.49 -5.17 23.75
C ARG A 139 42.91 -5.29 25.23
N ASP A 140 42.05 -5.87 26.08
CA ASP A 140 42.25 -6.11 27.52
C ASP A 140 42.53 -4.85 28.36
N LYS A 141 42.07 -3.67 27.92
CA LYS A 141 42.23 -2.42 28.67
C LYS A 141 40.94 -2.02 29.37
N SER A 142 40.90 -2.20 30.69
CA SER A 142 39.75 -1.83 31.54
C SER A 142 39.73 -0.35 31.96
N LYS A 143 40.81 0.40 31.74
CA LYS A 143 40.91 1.84 32.03
C LYS A 143 41.80 2.54 31.01
N LEU A 144 41.32 3.66 30.49
CA LEU A 144 42.10 4.58 29.65
C LEU A 144 42.63 5.75 30.48
N THR A 145 43.87 6.13 30.24
CA THR A 145 44.38 7.42 30.74
C THR A 145 43.81 8.56 29.91
N LYS A 146 43.65 9.77 30.49
CA LYS A 146 43.11 10.94 29.78
C LYS A 146 43.82 11.22 28.45
N LYS A 147 45.16 11.16 28.43
CA LYS A 147 45.97 11.35 27.21
C LYS A 147 45.70 10.30 26.14
N GLN A 148 45.47 9.05 26.54
CA GLN A 148 45.17 7.97 25.59
C GLN A 148 43.75 8.10 25.04
N ALA A 149 42.78 8.51 25.87
CA ALA A 149 41.42 8.80 25.43
C ALA A 149 41.39 9.99 24.45
N GLU A 150 42.11 11.06 24.76
CA GLU A 150 42.28 12.22 23.86
C GLU A 150 42.92 11.83 22.52
N ALA A 151 43.99 11.03 22.55
CA ALA A 151 44.64 10.56 21.31
C ALA A 151 43.73 9.64 20.48
N LEU A 152 42.97 8.75 21.13
CA LEU A 152 42.00 7.87 20.47
C LEU A 152 40.91 8.70 19.78
N VAL A 153 40.34 9.66 20.50
CA VAL A 153 39.32 10.58 19.99
C VAL A 153 39.85 11.42 18.84
N ALA A 154 41.10 11.90 18.92
CA ALA A 154 41.73 12.67 17.86
C ALA A 154 41.93 11.84 16.58
N GLU A 155 42.44 10.62 16.68
CA GLU A 155 42.61 9.73 15.53
C GLU A 155 41.27 9.26 14.95
N ALA A 156 40.29 8.94 15.80
CA ALA A 156 38.94 8.62 15.37
C ALA A 156 38.27 9.81 14.66
N GLY A 157 38.52 11.04 15.15
CA GLY A 157 38.07 12.28 14.52
C GLY A 157 38.65 12.46 13.12
N LYS A 158 39.97 12.29 12.96
CA LYS A 158 40.65 12.35 11.67
C LYS A 158 40.12 11.29 10.70
N ALA A 159 39.98 10.04 11.16
CA ALA A 159 39.46 8.96 10.34
C ALA A 159 38.02 9.25 9.87
N ARG A 160 37.19 9.85 10.73
CA ARG A 160 35.85 10.30 10.37
C ARG A 160 35.88 11.38 9.30
N GLU A 161 36.72 12.40 9.45
CA GLU A 161 36.85 13.48 8.47
C GLU A 161 37.32 12.95 7.11
N MET A 162 38.26 12.02 7.09
CA MET A 162 38.71 11.36 5.85
C MET A 162 37.66 10.47 5.20
N ALA A 163 36.65 10.02 5.96
CA ALA A 163 35.59 9.14 5.49
C ALA A 163 34.30 9.88 5.08
N LEU A 164 34.26 11.21 5.22
CA LEU A 164 33.14 12.01 4.74
C LEU A 164 33.12 12.02 3.21
N ILE A 165 31.92 12.05 2.63
CA ILE A 165 31.75 12.23 1.20
C ILE A 165 32.15 13.66 0.81
N ASP A 166 32.87 13.79 -0.30
CA ASP A 166 33.21 15.11 -0.84
C ASP A 166 31.94 15.87 -1.25
N PRO A 167 31.83 17.18 -0.93
CA PRO A 167 30.70 17.99 -1.37
C PRO A 167 30.55 18.00 -2.89
N PHE A 168 29.31 18.06 -3.37
CA PHE A 168 28.95 18.09 -4.80
C PHE A 168 29.26 16.80 -5.59
N GLU A 169 29.61 15.71 -4.90
CA GLU A 169 29.74 14.39 -5.52
C GLU A 169 28.41 13.93 -6.13
N ALA A 170 28.47 13.21 -7.26
CA ALA A 170 27.29 12.78 -7.99
C ALA A 170 26.68 11.50 -7.38
N ALA A 171 26.36 11.54 -6.09
CA ALA A 171 25.91 10.38 -5.31
C ALA A 171 24.69 9.67 -5.90
N GLY A 172 23.76 10.41 -6.54
CA GLY A 172 22.61 9.82 -7.23
C GLY A 172 22.99 8.98 -8.46
N ILE A 173 23.99 9.42 -9.23
CA ILE A 173 24.48 8.69 -10.41
C ILE A 173 25.24 7.44 -9.97
N ILE A 174 26.11 7.57 -8.97
CA ILE A 174 26.86 6.44 -8.39
C ILE A 174 25.88 5.41 -7.85
N THR A 175 24.89 5.83 -7.07
CA THR A 175 23.84 4.95 -6.53
C THR A 175 23.10 4.19 -7.62
N ALA A 176 22.69 4.88 -8.70
CA ALA A 176 21.99 4.25 -9.81
C ALA A 176 22.88 3.21 -10.52
N GLN A 177 24.17 3.50 -10.70
CA GLN A 177 25.12 2.57 -11.30
C GLN A 177 25.38 1.36 -10.38
N SER A 178 25.64 1.59 -9.09
CA SER A 178 25.94 0.53 -8.12
C SER A 178 24.78 -0.45 -7.93
N ILE A 179 23.53 0.00 -8.04
CA ILE A 179 22.36 -0.89 -8.00
C ILE A 179 22.10 -1.55 -9.35
N GLY A 180 22.38 -0.86 -10.46
CA GLY A 180 22.14 -1.35 -11.82
C GLY A 180 23.16 -2.37 -12.34
N GLU A 181 24.44 -2.19 -11.99
CA GLU A 181 25.54 -3.06 -12.44
C GLU A 181 25.33 -4.54 -12.05
N PRO A 182 24.99 -4.87 -10.79
CA PRO A 182 24.71 -6.25 -10.40
C PRO A 182 23.52 -6.85 -11.17
N GLY A 183 22.58 -6.04 -11.64
CA GLY A 183 21.41 -6.48 -12.39
C GLY A 183 21.78 -7.28 -13.65
N THR A 184 22.88 -6.93 -14.32
CA THR A 184 23.37 -7.70 -15.49
C THR A 184 23.92 -9.08 -15.11
N GLN A 185 24.45 -9.21 -13.90
CA GLN A 185 25.06 -10.44 -13.38
C GLN A 185 24.03 -11.37 -12.72
N MET A 186 22.82 -10.87 -12.43
CA MET A 186 21.75 -11.59 -11.74
C MET A 186 21.03 -12.67 -12.57
N THR A 187 21.35 -12.83 -13.86
CA THR A 187 20.53 -13.58 -14.82
C THR A 187 20.52 -15.11 -14.63
N MET A 188 21.44 -15.71 -13.87
CA MET A 188 21.60 -17.19 -13.81
C MET A 188 21.65 -17.82 -12.40
N ARG A 189 21.47 -17.06 -11.30
CA ARG A 189 21.71 -17.59 -9.94
C ARG A 189 20.47 -17.97 -9.12
N THR A 190 19.26 -17.83 -9.67
CA THR A 190 18.03 -17.71 -8.86
C THR A 190 17.13 -18.95 -8.74
N PHE A 191 17.50 -20.13 -9.24
CA PHE A 191 16.51 -21.23 -9.35
C PHE A 191 16.70 -22.42 -8.41
N HIS A 192 17.75 -22.51 -7.60
CA HIS A 192 17.99 -23.68 -6.76
C HIS A 192 18.24 -23.32 -5.29
N TYR A 193 17.20 -22.87 -4.59
CA TYR A 193 17.14 -23.08 -3.14
C TYR A 193 16.75 -24.54 -2.89
N ALA A 194 17.73 -25.42 -2.89
CA ALA A 194 17.55 -26.79 -2.43
C ALA A 194 17.36 -26.77 -0.91
N GLY A 195 16.13 -27.00 -0.42
CA GLY A 195 15.94 -27.46 0.96
C GLY A 195 14.79 -26.87 1.78
N VAL A 196 14.04 -25.87 1.32
CA VAL A 196 12.90 -25.35 2.10
C VAL A 196 11.62 -25.49 1.29
N ALA A 197 10.70 -26.35 1.77
CA ALA A 197 9.45 -26.71 1.11
C ALA A 197 8.40 -25.57 1.04
N THR A 198 8.80 -24.31 1.19
CA THR A 198 7.87 -23.22 1.46
C THR A 198 8.14 -22.02 0.56
N VAL A 199 7.30 -21.94 -0.46
CA VAL A 199 6.99 -20.76 -1.28
C VAL A 199 8.09 -20.35 -2.27
N ASN A 200 7.81 -20.59 -3.56
CA ASN A 200 8.56 -19.99 -4.67
C ASN A 200 8.28 -18.49 -4.70
N VAL A 201 8.99 -17.71 -3.90
CA VAL A 201 8.96 -16.24 -3.96
C VAL A 201 9.75 -15.79 -5.20
N THR A 202 9.24 -14.81 -5.94
CA THR A 202 10.02 -14.14 -6.98
C THR A 202 11.26 -13.51 -6.35
N GLN A 203 12.44 -14.04 -6.68
CA GLN A 203 13.73 -13.54 -6.22
C GLN A 203 14.57 -13.02 -7.38
N GLY A 204 15.58 -12.20 -7.06
CA GLY A 204 16.54 -11.63 -8.01
C GLY A 204 16.01 -10.41 -8.75
N LEU A 205 16.48 -10.22 -9.99
CA LEU A 205 16.23 -9.01 -10.78
C LEU A 205 14.73 -8.68 -10.97
N PRO A 206 13.82 -9.63 -11.26
CA PRO A 206 12.40 -9.31 -11.38
C PRO A 206 11.83 -8.66 -10.13
N ARG A 207 12.29 -9.06 -8.94
CA ARG A 207 11.85 -8.50 -7.67
C ARG A 207 12.36 -7.07 -7.47
N ILE A 208 13.61 -6.79 -7.83
CA ILE A 208 14.16 -5.42 -7.80
C ILE A 208 13.33 -4.49 -8.70
N ILE A 209 12.99 -4.95 -9.91
CA ILE A 209 12.16 -4.18 -10.85
C ILE A 209 10.78 -3.89 -10.24
N GLU A 210 10.13 -4.87 -9.62
CA GLU A 210 8.83 -4.67 -8.97
C GLU A 210 8.86 -3.61 -7.86
N ILE A 211 9.93 -3.62 -7.05
CA ILE A 211 10.12 -2.68 -5.95
C ILE A 211 10.34 -1.27 -6.50
N VAL A 212 11.28 -1.11 -7.44
CA VAL A 212 11.66 0.18 -8.04
C VAL A 212 10.51 0.80 -8.85
N ASP A 213 9.68 -0.03 -9.49
CA ASP A 213 8.48 0.40 -10.20
C ASP A 213 7.28 0.67 -9.27
N ALA A 214 7.44 0.49 -7.95
CA ALA A 214 6.38 0.67 -6.96
C ALA A 214 5.06 -0.02 -7.37
N ARG A 215 5.14 -1.29 -7.80
CA ARG A 215 3.95 -2.02 -8.27
C ARG A 215 2.91 -2.15 -7.15
N LYS A 216 1.65 -1.88 -7.49
CA LYS A 216 0.51 -1.98 -6.55
C LYS A 216 0.34 -3.36 -5.93
N VAL A 217 0.52 -4.41 -6.74
CA VAL A 217 0.49 -5.80 -6.29
C VAL A 217 1.72 -6.49 -6.89
N PRO A 218 2.62 -7.05 -6.07
CA PRO A 218 3.74 -7.83 -6.56
C PRO A 218 3.27 -9.17 -7.15
N ASN A 219 4.08 -9.82 -7.98
CA ASN A 219 3.66 -11.06 -8.65
C ASN A 219 3.45 -12.22 -7.66
N THR A 220 4.30 -12.33 -6.64
CA THR A 220 4.12 -13.29 -5.54
C THR A 220 4.12 -12.54 -4.20
N PRO A 221 2.95 -12.02 -3.76
CA PRO A 221 2.83 -11.41 -2.45
C PRO A 221 2.98 -12.47 -1.37
N THR A 222 3.72 -12.16 -0.32
CA THR A 222 3.94 -13.03 0.83
C THR A 222 3.87 -12.23 2.13
N MET A 223 3.50 -12.92 3.20
CA MET A 223 3.58 -12.36 4.55
C MET A 223 4.19 -13.35 5.52
N THR A 224 4.90 -12.80 6.49
CA THR A 224 5.42 -13.50 7.66
C THR A 224 4.64 -13.00 8.87
N ILE A 225 3.73 -13.82 9.36
CA ILE A 225 2.83 -13.50 10.47
C ILE A 225 3.39 -14.15 11.73
N ARG A 226 3.65 -13.33 12.74
CA ARG A 226 4.10 -13.80 14.06
C ARG A 226 2.89 -13.90 15.00
N LEU A 227 2.91 -14.90 15.88
CA LEU A 227 1.85 -15.15 16.84
C LEU A 227 2.15 -14.44 18.17
N GLN A 228 1.09 -14.02 18.87
CA GLN A 228 1.24 -13.31 20.15
C GLN A 228 1.35 -14.29 21.34
N GLY A 229 2.31 -14.05 22.24
CA GLY A 229 2.38 -14.68 23.57
C GLY A 229 2.46 -16.22 23.56
N GLU A 230 1.70 -16.87 24.44
CA GLU A 230 1.71 -18.34 24.62
C GLU A 230 1.33 -19.14 23.36
N ASN A 231 0.62 -18.51 22.42
CA ASN A 231 0.25 -19.13 21.15
C ASN A 231 1.46 -19.35 20.22
N SER A 232 2.58 -18.66 20.44
CA SER A 232 3.79 -18.82 19.61
C SER A 232 4.45 -20.19 19.77
N LYS A 233 4.19 -20.91 20.87
CA LYS A 233 4.79 -22.22 21.18
C LYS A 233 3.86 -23.40 20.87
N SER A 234 2.60 -23.14 20.54
CA SER A 234 1.61 -24.19 20.29
C SER A 234 1.38 -24.43 18.80
N ALA A 235 1.82 -25.60 18.31
CA ALA A 235 1.62 -26.01 16.92
C ALA A 235 0.13 -26.12 16.53
N ASP A 236 -0.73 -26.53 17.46
CA ASP A 236 -2.16 -26.70 17.18
C ASP A 236 -2.90 -25.36 17.10
N ALA A 237 -2.50 -24.38 17.91
CA ALA A 237 -3.03 -23.02 17.82
C ALA A 237 -2.63 -22.36 16.49
N ALA A 238 -1.37 -22.51 16.09
CA ALA A 238 -0.86 -22.01 14.81
C ALA A 238 -1.59 -22.63 13.61
N LYS A 239 -1.85 -23.95 13.62
CA LYS A 239 -2.64 -24.63 12.57
C LYS A 239 -4.08 -24.13 12.49
N LYS A 240 -4.73 -23.90 13.64
CA LYS A 240 -6.09 -23.34 13.68
C LYS A 240 -6.14 -21.92 13.11
N LEU A 241 -5.17 -21.09 13.45
CA LEU A 241 -5.04 -19.73 12.90
C LEU A 241 -4.74 -19.76 11.39
N ALA A 242 -3.84 -20.63 10.94
CA ALA A 242 -3.56 -20.82 9.51
C ALA A 242 -4.84 -21.18 8.73
N ALA A 243 -5.63 -22.13 9.24
CA ALA A 243 -6.90 -22.52 8.64
C ALA A 243 -7.97 -21.41 8.67
N ALA A 244 -7.88 -20.45 9.59
CA ALA A 244 -8.77 -19.31 9.66
C ALA A 244 -8.38 -18.18 8.70
N ILE A 245 -7.08 -18.00 8.44
CA ILE A 245 -6.53 -16.98 7.54
C ILE A 245 -6.70 -17.42 6.08
N GLU A 246 -6.43 -18.69 5.78
CA GLU A 246 -6.42 -19.22 4.42
C GLU A 246 -7.80 -19.10 3.75
N ILE A 247 -7.81 -18.50 2.55
CA ILE A 247 -9.03 -18.39 1.77
C ILE A 247 -9.56 -19.78 1.43
N THR A 248 -10.83 -19.99 1.72
CA THR A 248 -11.50 -21.23 1.36
C THR A 248 -12.63 -20.92 0.41
N THR A 249 -12.39 -21.21 -0.87
CA THR A 249 -13.39 -21.20 -1.93
C THR A 249 -14.17 -22.50 -1.95
N THR A 250 -15.31 -22.51 -2.64
CA THR A 250 -16.13 -23.72 -2.82
C THR A 250 -15.34 -24.85 -3.48
N VAL A 251 -14.49 -24.56 -4.47
CA VAL A 251 -13.63 -25.53 -5.18
C VAL A 251 -12.68 -26.28 -4.23
N ASN A 252 -12.19 -25.62 -3.19
CA ASN A 252 -11.29 -26.24 -2.21
C ASN A 252 -12.02 -27.28 -1.33
N ILE A 253 -13.34 -27.14 -1.18
CA ILE A 253 -14.14 -27.96 -0.26
C ILE A 253 -15.04 -28.95 -1.00
N ALA A 254 -15.51 -28.63 -2.19
CA ALA A 254 -16.57 -29.34 -2.89
C ALA A 254 -16.21 -29.60 -4.35
N ASP A 255 -16.59 -30.78 -4.85
CA ASP A 255 -16.66 -31.03 -6.29
C ASP A 255 -18.02 -30.52 -6.80
N ILE A 256 -17.97 -29.74 -7.88
CA ILE A 256 -19.13 -29.11 -8.50
C ILE A 256 -19.54 -29.97 -9.71
N ASP A 257 -20.70 -30.63 -9.62
CA ASP A 257 -21.28 -31.38 -10.73
C ASP A 257 -22.51 -30.65 -11.25
N THR A 258 -22.48 -30.24 -12.52
CA THR A 258 -23.63 -29.64 -13.21
C THR A 258 -24.51 -30.70 -13.87
N ASP A 259 -25.73 -30.87 -13.38
CA ASP A 259 -26.73 -31.75 -13.97
C ASP A 259 -27.60 -30.94 -14.94
N VAL A 260 -27.28 -31.05 -16.23
CA VAL A 260 -27.98 -30.32 -17.31
C VAL A 260 -29.41 -30.82 -17.50
N ALA A 261 -29.69 -32.10 -17.21
CA ALA A 261 -31.00 -32.69 -17.41
C ALA A 261 -32.01 -32.18 -16.39
N GLN A 262 -31.59 -32.10 -15.12
CA GLN A 262 -32.44 -31.63 -14.02
C GLN A 262 -32.20 -30.16 -13.66
N ARG A 263 -31.35 -29.45 -14.43
CA ARG A 263 -30.98 -28.04 -14.26
C ARG A 263 -30.62 -27.67 -12.82
N ARG A 264 -29.84 -28.55 -12.19
CA ARG A 264 -29.40 -28.41 -10.81
C ARG A 264 -27.88 -28.51 -10.73
N LEU A 265 -27.34 -27.89 -9.70
CA LEU A 265 -25.92 -27.95 -9.39
C LEU A 265 -25.74 -28.76 -8.11
N VAL A 266 -24.98 -29.84 -8.19
CA VAL A 266 -24.73 -30.76 -7.08
C VAL A 266 -23.32 -30.51 -6.56
N LEU A 267 -23.22 -30.04 -5.32
CA LEU A 267 -21.95 -29.87 -4.61
C LEU A 267 -21.69 -31.09 -3.73
N LYS A 268 -20.66 -31.87 -4.06
CA LYS A 268 -20.19 -32.99 -3.24
C LYS A 268 -19.11 -32.51 -2.28
N LEU A 269 -19.42 -32.47 -0.98
CA LEU A 269 -18.52 -31.96 0.06
C LEU A 269 -17.43 -32.97 0.45
N LYS A 270 -16.16 -32.58 0.38
CA LYS A 270 -15.00 -33.39 0.77
C LYS A 270 -14.74 -33.28 2.27
N LYS A 271 -15.22 -34.25 3.06
CA LYS A 271 -15.07 -34.30 4.53
C LYS A 271 -13.62 -34.15 5.03
N GLY A 272 -12.63 -34.59 4.26
CA GLY A 272 -11.20 -34.40 4.60
C GLY A 272 -10.78 -32.93 4.63
N ASN A 273 -11.14 -32.18 3.58
CA ASN A 273 -10.79 -30.77 3.44
C ASN A 273 -11.58 -29.91 4.44
N LEU A 274 -12.85 -30.24 4.72
CA LEU A 274 -13.63 -29.55 5.75
C LEU A 274 -12.98 -29.64 7.14
N LYS A 275 -12.45 -30.82 7.51
CA LYS A 275 -11.76 -31.01 8.79
C LYS A 275 -10.47 -30.19 8.89
N GLN A 276 -9.68 -30.16 7.82
CA GLN A 276 -8.44 -29.37 7.78
C GLN A 276 -8.70 -27.86 7.88
N LYS A 277 -9.79 -27.38 7.28
CA LYS A 277 -10.18 -25.95 7.29
C LYS A 277 -11.01 -25.55 8.53
N GLY A 278 -11.36 -26.51 9.39
CA GLY A 278 -12.20 -26.28 10.56
C GLY A 278 -13.54 -25.65 10.19
N MET A 279 -14.24 -26.22 9.20
CA MET A 279 -15.61 -25.83 8.83
C MET A 279 -16.56 -27.01 8.97
N THR A 280 -17.75 -26.75 9.47
CA THR A 280 -18.82 -27.75 9.50
C THR A 280 -19.63 -27.70 8.20
N PRO A 281 -20.15 -28.85 7.70
CA PRO A 281 -21.02 -28.85 6.52
C PRO A 281 -22.27 -27.97 6.66
N ALA A 282 -22.78 -27.80 7.88
CA ALA A 282 -23.90 -26.91 8.19
C ALA A 282 -23.54 -25.44 8.00
N GLU A 283 -22.36 -25.00 8.46
CA GLU A 283 -21.88 -23.64 8.20
C GLU A 283 -21.69 -23.34 6.71
N VAL A 284 -21.31 -24.35 5.92
CA VAL A 284 -21.19 -24.19 4.46
C VAL A 284 -22.56 -23.97 3.83
N LYS A 285 -23.58 -24.73 4.26
CA LYS A 285 -24.97 -24.54 3.82
C LYS A 285 -25.46 -23.12 4.12
N ASP A 286 -25.38 -22.69 5.38
CA ASP A 286 -25.85 -21.36 5.82
C ASP A 286 -25.15 -20.22 5.05
N LYS A 287 -23.86 -20.38 4.76
CA LYS A 287 -23.09 -19.37 4.01
C LYS A 287 -23.48 -19.32 2.54
N LEU A 288 -23.73 -20.47 1.91
CA LEU A 288 -24.19 -20.54 0.53
C LEU A 288 -25.59 -19.94 0.40
N GLU A 289 -26.52 -20.23 1.32
CA GLU A 289 -27.86 -19.66 1.33
C GLU A 289 -27.83 -18.14 1.50
N ARG A 290 -27.05 -17.61 2.46
CA ARG A 290 -26.91 -16.16 2.66
C ARG A 290 -26.29 -15.46 1.47
N ALA A 291 -25.30 -16.07 0.84
CA ALA A 291 -24.55 -15.46 -0.26
C ALA A 291 -25.33 -15.48 -1.58
N LEU A 292 -26.02 -16.58 -1.88
CA LEU A 292 -26.77 -16.74 -3.13
C LEU A 292 -28.21 -16.25 -3.04
N ARG A 293 -28.75 -16.08 -1.83
CA ARG A 293 -30.19 -15.88 -1.58
C ARG A 293 -31.05 -16.96 -2.25
N LEU A 294 -30.49 -18.16 -2.37
CA LEU A 294 -31.13 -19.34 -2.93
C LEU A 294 -31.31 -20.37 -1.82
N TYR A 295 -32.38 -21.16 -1.93
CA TYR A 295 -32.55 -22.31 -1.07
C TYR A 295 -31.56 -23.41 -1.47
N VAL A 296 -30.82 -23.93 -0.50
CA VAL A 296 -29.86 -25.01 -0.72
C VAL A 296 -30.43 -26.28 -0.09
N GLU A 297 -30.76 -27.26 -0.92
CA GLU A 297 -31.23 -28.55 -0.42
C GLU A 297 -30.04 -29.37 0.09
N ALA A 298 -30.25 -30.04 1.23
CA ALA A 298 -29.23 -30.83 1.91
C ALA A 298 -29.73 -32.27 2.07
N ASP A 299 -28.95 -33.25 1.61
CA ASP A 299 -29.29 -34.69 1.68
C ASP A 299 -29.47 -35.19 3.14
N LYS A 300 -28.81 -34.54 4.11
CA LYS A 300 -28.96 -34.82 5.55
C LYS A 300 -28.93 -33.54 6.36
N GLU A 301 -29.84 -33.42 7.33
CA GLU A 301 -30.05 -32.20 8.13
C GLU A 301 -28.87 -31.84 9.05
N LYS A 302 -28.15 -32.83 9.61
CA LYS A 302 -27.02 -32.59 10.54
C LYS A 302 -25.62 -32.74 9.93
N ASN A 303 -25.47 -33.47 8.82
CA ASN A 303 -24.18 -33.74 8.17
C ASN A 303 -24.37 -33.99 6.66
N PRO A 304 -24.72 -32.95 5.87
CA PRO A 304 -24.88 -33.11 4.44
C PRO A 304 -23.55 -33.51 3.78
N SER A 305 -23.59 -34.59 2.99
CA SER A 305 -22.50 -34.97 2.06
C SER A 305 -22.65 -34.29 0.70
N THR A 306 -23.88 -33.98 0.33
CA THR A 306 -24.26 -33.37 -0.94
C THR A 306 -25.20 -32.21 -0.67
N LEU A 307 -24.92 -31.09 -1.32
CA LEU A 307 -25.79 -29.92 -1.35
C LEU A 307 -26.27 -29.73 -2.78
N THR A 308 -27.58 -29.58 -2.97
CA THR A 308 -28.22 -29.34 -4.26
C THR A 308 -28.69 -27.89 -4.34
N LEU A 309 -28.30 -27.20 -5.41
CA LEU A 309 -28.70 -25.83 -5.69
C LEU A 309 -29.47 -25.78 -7.01
N ILE A 310 -30.59 -25.09 -7.01
CA ILE A 310 -31.41 -24.86 -8.20
C ILE A 310 -31.48 -23.35 -8.44
N PRO A 311 -31.14 -22.85 -9.65
CA PRO A 311 -31.26 -21.44 -9.96
C PRO A 311 -32.73 -20.98 -9.86
N GLY A 312 -32.97 -19.83 -9.21
CA GLY A 312 -34.28 -19.17 -9.18
C GLY A 312 -35.22 -19.54 -8.01
N ILE A 313 -34.84 -20.49 -7.15
CA ILE A 313 -35.65 -20.91 -6.00
C ILE A 313 -35.17 -20.19 -4.73
N GLN A 314 -36.03 -19.37 -4.13
CA GLN A 314 -35.72 -18.60 -2.91
C GLN A 314 -36.40 -19.17 -1.65
N THR A 315 -37.45 -19.98 -1.81
CA THR A 315 -38.25 -20.53 -0.70
C THR A 315 -38.63 -22.00 -0.93
N GLU A 316 -38.86 -22.78 0.14
CA GLU A 316 -39.32 -24.18 0.05
C GLU A 316 -40.65 -24.34 -0.73
N GLU A 317 -41.44 -23.27 -0.81
CA GLU A 317 -42.71 -23.22 -1.54
C GLU A 317 -42.53 -23.15 -3.07
N ASP A 318 -41.40 -22.63 -3.55
CA ASP A 318 -41.07 -22.48 -4.99
C ASP A 318 -40.57 -23.78 -5.63
N MET A 319 -40.31 -24.83 -4.83
CA MET A 319 -40.00 -26.18 -5.32
C MET A 319 -41.17 -26.78 -6.12
N LYS A 320 -42.40 -26.32 -5.87
CA LYS A 320 -43.61 -26.78 -6.58
C LYS A 320 -43.81 -26.09 -7.93
N THR A 321 -43.28 -24.88 -8.11
CA THR A 321 -43.33 -24.10 -9.37
C THR A 321 -42.19 -24.41 -10.34
N LEU A 322 -41.26 -25.31 -9.98
CA LEU A 322 -40.15 -25.77 -10.84
C LEU A 322 -40.63 -26.38 -12.17
N ALA A 323 -41.87 -26.89 -12.21
CA ALA A 323 -42.48 -27.44 -13.41
C ALA A 323 -42.98 -26.35 -14.39
N GLU A 324 -43.23 -25.12 -13.94
CA GLU A 324 -43.87 -24.07 -14.73
C GLU A 324 -42.87 -23.11 -15.41
N ASN A 325 -41.73 -22.82 -14.76
CA ASN A 325 -40.66 -21.99 -15.33
C ASN A 325 -39.28 -22.59 -15.03
N PRO A 326 -38.77 -23.50 -15.89
CA PRO A 326 -37.48 -24.11 -15.65
C PRO A 326 -36.36 -23.07 -15.91
N PRO A 327 -35.35 -22.95 -15.02
CA PRO A 327 -34.32 -21.91 -15.09
C PRO A 327 -33.56 -21.95 -16.42
N SER A 328 -33.15 -20.79 -16.92
CA SER A 328 -32.43 -20.70 -18.19
C SER A 328 -31.07 -21.40 -18.10
N TYR A 329 -30.62 -22.05 -19.17
CA TYR A 329 -29.28 -22.66 -19.23
C TYR A 329 -28.17 -21.64 -18.92
N THR A 330 -28.38 -20.39 -19.34
CA THR A 330 -27.46 -19.28 -19.05
C THR A 330 -27.41 -18.93 -17.56
N GLU A 331 -28.51 -19.04 -16.83
CA GLU A 331 -28.57 -18.78 -15.39
C GLU A 331 -27.88 -19.89 -14.60
N LEU A 332 -27.95 -21.13 -15.08
CA LEU A 332 -27.20 -22.25 -14.48
C LEU A 332 -25.69 -22.06 -14.61
N LEU A 333 -25.21 -21.66 -15.79
CA LEU A 333 -23.79 -21.39 -16.02
C LEU A 333 -23.30 -20.19 -15.19
N GLN A 334 -24.09 -19.11 -15.14
CA GLN A 334 -23.78 -17.96 -14.28
C GLN A 334 -23.77 -18.32 -12.79
N LEU A 335 -24.63 -19.25 -12.36
CA LEU A 335 -24.64 -19.73 -10.98
C LEU A 335 -23.40 -20.58 -10.69
N GLU A 336 -22.98 -21.43 -11.62
CA GLU A 336 -21.76 -22.22 -11.52
C GLU A 336 -20.53 -21.32 -11.35
N ASP A 337 -20.36 -20.33 -12.23
CA ASP A 337 -19.25 -19.37 -12.16
C ASP A 337 -19.24 -18.61 -10.82
N LYS A 338 -20.42 -18.14 -10.37
CA LYS A 338 -20.56 -17.47 -9.07
C LYS A 338 -20.21 -18.38 -7.90
N ILE A 339 -20.61 -19.65 -7.95
CA ILE A 339 -20.30 -20.61 -6.89
C ILE A 339 -18.82 -20.91 -6.89
N ARG A 340 -18.19 -21.09 -8.05
CA ARG A 340 -16.76 -21.42 -8.18
C ARG A 340 -15.85 -20.38 -7.51
N ASP A 341 -16.14 -19.10 -7.71
CA ASP A 341 -15.35 -17.99 -7.14
C ASP A 341 -15.81 -17.57 -5.74
N MET A 342 -16.85 -18.21 -5.20
CA MET A 342 -17.38 -17.84 -3.89
C MET A 342 -16.43 -18.18 -2.75
N ARG A 343 -16.06 -17.15 -1.98
CA ARG A 343 -15.32 -17.29 -0.72
C ARG A 343 -16.28 -17.63 0.43
N LEU A 344 -16.05 -18.77 1.07
CA LEU A 344 -16.81 -19.22 2.25
C LEU A 344 -16.15 -18.78 3.57
N LYS A 345 -14.82 -18.80 3.66
CA LYS A 345 -14.05 -18.44 4.86
C LYS A 345 -12.67 -17.91 4.46
N GLY A 346 -12.00 -17.23 5.37
CA GLY A 346 -10.65 -16.73 5.18
C GLY A 346 -10.58 -15.27 4.80
N VAL A 347 -9.35 -14.76 4.81
CA VAL A 347 -9.03 -13.37 4.49
C VAL A 347 -8.92 -13.23 2.96
N PRO A 348 -9.47 -12.16 2.34
CA PRO A 348 -9.26 -11.90 0.92
C PRO A 348 -7.78 -11.85 0.57
N ASN A 349 -7.43 -12.31 -0.64
CA ASN A 349 -6.08 -12.25 -1.20
C ASN A 349 -5.01 -13.05 -0.44
N VAL A 350 -5.41 -14.00 0.41
CA VAL A 350 -4.49 -14.95 1.06
C VAL A 350 -4.83 -16.37 0.62
N GLU A 351 -4.09 -16.90 -0.34
CA GLU A 351 -4.35 -18.19 -0.97
C GLU A 351 -4.00 -19.37 -0.07
N ARG A 352 -2.83 -19.32 0.58
CA ARG A 352 -2.30 -20.41 1.40
C ARG A 352 -1.58 -19.86 2.63
N ALA A 353 -1.69 -20.56 3.76
CA ALA A 353 -0.97 -20.25 4.99
C ALA A 353 -0.25 -21.51 5.50
N ASN A 354 1.09 -21.46 5.54
CA ASN A 354 1.93 -22.56 6.02
C ASN A 354 2.48 -22.22 7.41
N VAL A 355 2.38 -23.17 8.35
CA VAL A 355 2.99 -23.05 9.67
C VAL A 355 4.45 -23.48 9.56
N GLN A 356 5.37 -22.64 10.04
CA GLN A 356 6.80 -22.92 10.10
C GLN A 356 7.31 -22.71 11.53
N LEU A 357 8.35 -23.45 11.90
CA LEU A 357 9.09 -23.24 13.13
C LEU A 357 10.35 -22.44 12.80
N ASP A 358 10.62 -21.41 13.59
CA ASP A 358 11.86 -20.65 13.47
C ASP A 358 12.95 -21.31 14.33
N ASP A 359 13.99 -21.86 13.68
CA ASP A 359 15.07 -22.58 14.35
C ASP A 359 15.86 -21.70 15.34
N LYS A 360 15.88 -20.38 15.14
CA LYS A 360 16.64 -19.44 15.98
C LYS A 360 15.90 -19.06 17.26
N THR A 361 14.58 -18.95 17.20
CA THR A 361 13.74 -18.46 18.31
C THR A 361 12.90 -19.55 18.96
N GLY A 362 12.73 -20.69 18.29
CA GLY A 362 11.84 -21.78 18.73
C GLY A 362 10.35 -21.42 18.67
N GLU A 363 9.98 -20.34 17.96
CA GLU A 363 8.61 -19.86 17.82
C GLU A 363 7.99 -20.32 16.50
N TYR A 364 6.71 -20.69 16.53
CA TYR A 364 5.94 -20.92 15.32
C TYR A 364 5.51 -19.59 14.69
N TYR A 365 5.69 -19.49 13.38
CA TYR A 365 5.21 -18.37 12.57
C TYR A 365 4.45 -18.89 11.35
N LEU A 366 3.61 -18.06 10.77
CA LEU A 366 2.86 -18.40 9.56
C LEU A 366 3.49 -17.68 8.37
N SER A 367 3.81 -18.43 7.33
CA SER A 367 4.21 -17.90 6.02
C SER A 367 3.03 -18.03 5.07
N THR A 368 2.55 -16.91 4.53
CA THR A 368 1.41 -16.88 3.60
C THR A 368 1.85 -16.66 2.16
N ILE A 369 1.08 -17.25 1.24
CA ILE A 369 1.03 -16.88 -0.17
C ILE A 369 -0.19 -15.98 -0.33
N GLY A 370 0.03 -14.75 -0.75
CA GLY A 370 -0.94 -13.68 -0.67
C GLY A 370 -0.66 -12.72 0.49
N SER A 371 -1.14 -11.48 0.34
CA SER A 371 -1.00 -10.44 1.35
C SER A 371 -2.32 -9.71 1.60
N ASN A 372 -2.59 -9.48 2.89
CA ASN A 372 -3.69 -8.64 3.37
C ASN A 372 -3.40 -8.15 4.81
N LEU A 373 -2.45 -7.23 4.96
CA LEU A 373 -1.97 -6.73 6.24
C LEU A 373 -3.09 -6.08 7.08
N SER A 374 -3.99 -5.34 6.45
CA SER A 374 -5.10 -4.67 7.15
C SER A 374 -5.99 -5.67 7.89
N ARG A 375 -6.50 -6.69 7.19
CA ARG A 375 -7.41 -7.69 7.75
C ARG A 375 -6.72 -8.66 8.69
N ILE A 376 -5.45 -9.00 8.42
CA ILE A 376 -4.68 -9.92 9.25
C ILE A 376 -4.34 -9.26 10.59
N SER A 377 -3.97 -7.97 10.58
CA SER A 377 -3.65 -7.26 11.83
C SER A 377 -4.85 -7.13 12.77
N ASP A 378 -6.08 -7.12 12.24
CA ASP A 378 -7.32 -7.07 13.02
C ASP A 378 -7.67 -8.41 13.70
N MET A 379 -7.05 -9.53 13.31
CA MET A 379 -7.37 -10.85 13.88
C MET A 379 -6.72 -11.05 15.26
N ASP A 380 -7.47 -11.69 16.17
CA ASP A 380 -6.99 -12.02 17.50
C ASP A 380 -5.89 -13.09 17.47
N GLY A 381 -4.84 -12.91 18.29
CA GLY A 381 -3.72 -13.85 18.43
C GLY A 381 -2.55 -13.60 17.47
N ILE A 382 -2.61 -12.55 16.65
CA ILE A 382 -1.52 -12.13 15.76
C ILE A 382 -0.73 -10.99 16.39
N ASP A 383 0.59 -11.09 16.34
CA ASP A 383 1.50 -10.05 16.78
C ASP A 383 1.65 -8.98 15.70
N ARG A 384 1.03 -7.83 15.94
CA ARG A 384 1.01 -6.68 15.02
C ARG A 384 2.38 -6.02 14.87
N SER A 385 3.24 -6.10 15.89
CA SER A 385 4.53 -5.41 15.90
C SER A 385 5.61 -6.12 15.08
N ARG A 386 5.48 -7.44 14.92
CA ARG A 386 6.47 -8.29 14.24
C ARG A 386 5.96 -8.92 12.93
N THR A 387 4.72 -8.66 12.54
CA THR A 387 4.16 -9.15 11.28
C THR A 387 4.65 -8.30 10.11
N TYR A 388 5.16 -8.96 9.06
CA TYR A 388 5.78 -8.32 7.91
C TYR A 388 5.18 -8.82 6.60
N THR A 389 5.10 -7.94 5.59
CA THR A 389 4.70 -8.30 4.22
C THR A 389 5.70 -7.76 3.21
N ASN A 390 5.83 -8.44 2.09
CA ASN A 390 6.64 -7.97 0.97
C ASN A 390 5.89 -6.94 0.08
N ASN A 391 4.60 -6.70 0.32
CA ASN A 391 3.82 -5.73 -0.45
C ASN A 391 4.02 -4.31 0.12
N ILE A 392 4.85 -3.51 -0.56
CA ILE A 392 5.24 -2.16 -0.11
C ILE A 392 4.05 -1.19 -0.09
N ILE A 393 3.19 -1.24 -1.11
CA ILE A 393 2.03 -0.33 -1.19
C ILE A 393 1.03 -0.61 -0.07
N GLU A 394 0.87 -1.88 0.29
CA GLU A 394 0.04 -2.26 1.43
C GLU A 394 0.62 -1.80 2.78
N ILE A 395 1.94 -1.84 2.94
CA ILE A 395 2.62 -1.25 4.11
C ILE A 395 2.41 0.26 4.15
N TYR A 396 2.56 0.94 3.01
CA TYR A 396 2.32 2.37 2.89
C TYR A 396 0.89 2.75 3.30
N GLU A 397 -0.12 2.02 2.82
CA GLU A 397 -1.52 2.29 3.13
C GLU A 397 -1.88 2.05 4.61
N TYR A 398 -1.25 1.07 5.26
CA TYR A 398 -1.58 0.67 6.63
C TYR A 398 -0.67 1.27 7.72
N LEU A 399 0.65 1.28 7.52
CA LEU A 399 1.64 1.74 8.50
C LEU A 399 2.22 3.13 8.19
N GLY A 400 2.11 3.60 6.95
CA GLY A 400 2.56 4.93 6.52
C GLY A 400 3.91 4.95 5.81
N ILE A 401 4.39 6.17 5.53
CA ILE A 401 5.51 6.43 4.60
C ILE A 401 6.84 5.91 5.14
N GLU A 402 7.18 6.17 6.40
CA GLU A 402 8.47 5.71 6.97
C GLU A 402 8.57 4.18 7.07
N ALA A 403 7.45 3.52 7.36
CA ALA A 403 7.38 2.07 7.32
C ALA A 403 7.58 1.54 5.90
N ALA A 404 7.00 2.19 4.90
CA ALA A 404 7.21 1.84 3.50
C ALA A 404 8.65 2.10 3.04
N ARG A 405 9.25 3.22 3.45
CA ARG A 405 10.66 3.55 3.20
C ARG A 405 11.59 2.46 3.74
N GLN A 406 11.39 2.05 4.99
CA GLN A 406 12.17 0.96 5.58
C GLN A 406 11.89 -0.39 4.92
N ALA A 407 10.65 -0.66 4.51
CA ALA A 407 10.30 -1.87 3.79
C ALA A 407 11.00 -1.96 2.42
N ILE A 408 11.12 -0.84 1.68
CA ILE A 408 11.88 -0.79 0.43
C ILE A 408 13.34 -1.15 0.67
N VAL A 409 13.98 -0.57 1.70
CA VAL A 409 15.38 -0.89 2.07
C VAL A 409 15.53 -2.38 2.39
N ASN A 410 14.66 -2.91 3.25
CA ASN A 410 14.73 -4.30 3.69
C ASN A 410 14.51 -5.28 2.52
N GLU A 411 13.56 -4.99 1.63
CA GLU A 411 13.28 -5.82 0.45
C GLU A 411 14.43 -5.78 -0.57
N LEU A 412 14.99 -4.60 -0.83
CA LEU A 412 16.13 -4.46 -1.73
C LEU A 412 17.34 -5.21 -1.19
N GLN A 413 17.65 -5.04 0.10
CA GLN A 413 18.76 -5.73 0.76
C GLN A 413 18.55 -7.25 0.73
N ALA A 414 17.38 -7.76 1.15
CA ALA A 414 17.07 -9.18 1.13
C ALA A 414 17.18 -9.79 -0.28
N THR A 415 16.80 -9.04 -1.32
CA THR A 415 16.88 -9.49 -2.72
C THR A 415 18.32 -9.55 -3.23
N LEU A 416 19.15 -8.57 -2.86
CA LEU A 416 20.56 -8.50 -3.22
C LEU A 416 21.38 -9.59 -2.49
N ASP A 417 21.15 -9.74 -1.18
CA ASP A 417 21.77 -10.76 -0.34
C ASP A 417 21.42 -12.18 -0.83
N GLY A 418 20.16 -12.40 -1.20
CA GLY A 418 19.70 -13.67 -1.79
C GLY A 418 20.44 -14.04 -3.09
N ALA A 419 20.88 -13.03 -3.85
CA ALA A 419 21.70 -13.22 -5.06
C ALA A 419 23.21 -13.26 -4.78
N ARG A 420 23.62 -13.13 -3.50
CA ARG A 420 25.02 -13.00 -3.05
C ARG A 420 25.75 -11.83 -3.69
N LEU A 421 25.03 -10.72 -3.87
CA LEU A 421 25.57 -9.48 -4.40
C LEU A 421 25.51 -8.45 -3.27
N GLU A 422 26.65 -7.82 -3.01
CA GLU A 422 26.78 -6.85 -1.94
C GLU A 422 26.73 -5.45 -2.55
N VAL A 423 25.78 -4.64 -2.09
CA VAL A 423 25.67 -3.21 -2.39
C VAL A 423 25.57 -2.49 -1.07
N ASP A 424 26.30 -1.39 -0.93
CA ASP A 424 26.28 -0.61 0.30
C ASP A 424 24.87 -0.08 0.60
N VAL A 425 24.46 -0.18 1.87
CA VAL A 425 23.12 0.20 2.34
C VAL A 425 22.81 1.68 2.06
N ARG A 426 23.83 2.56 1.99
CA ARG A 426 23.64 3.99 1.67
C ARG A 426 23.02 4.19 0.30
N HIS A 427 23.36 3.35 -0.68
CA HIS A 427 22.74 3.40 -2.01
C HIS A 427 21.27 3.01 -1.96
N LEU A 428 20.93 1.99 -1.15
CA LEU A 428 19.55 1.54 -0.96
C LEU A 428 18.70 2.60 -0.23
N LEU A 429 19.29 3.27 0.76
CA LEU A 429 18.68 4.40 1.46
C LEU A 429 18.38 5.56 0.51
N MET A 430 19.37 5.98 -0.29
CA MET A 430 19.19 7.05 -1.27
C MET A 430 18.04 6.76 -2.24
N VAL A 431 17.92 5.53 -2.74
CA VAL A 431 16.79 5.14 -3.60
C VAL A 431 15.46 5.21 -2.87
N SER A 432 15.40 4.65 -1.66
CA SER A 432 14.18 4.60 -0.86
C SER A 432 13.69 6.00 -0.47
N ASP A 433 14.61 6.90 -0.13
CA ASP A 433 14.32 8.28 0.23
C ASP A 433 13.81 9.07 -0.99
N VAL A 434 14.42 8.90 -2.17
CA VAL A 434 13.93 9.51 -3.41
C VAL A 434 12.52 9.03 -3.75
N MET A 435 12.26 7.72 -3.61
CA MET A 435 10.95 7.12 -3.88
C MET A 435 9.85 7.60 -2.92
N THR A 436 10.19 8.01 -1.69
CA THR A 436 9.23 8.39 -0.64
C THR A 436 9.19 9.89 -0.32
N SER A 437 10.03 10.68 -0.99
CA SER A 437 10.26 12.12 -0.74
C SER A 437 9.03 13.04 -0.74
N GLU A 438 7.99 12.72 -1.51
CA GLU A 438 6.79 13.58 -1.65
C GLU A 438 5.61 13.14 -0.77
N GLY A 439 5.84 12.24 0.19
CA GLY A 439 4.80 11.74 1.08
C GLY A 439 3.94 10.63 0.48
N GLU A 440 4.35 10.08 -0.65
CA GLU A 440 3.79 8.86 -1.26
C GLU A 440 4.92 8.01 -1.85
N VAL A 441 4.69 6.70 -1.99
CA VAL A 441 5.65 5.78 -2.64
C VAL A 441 5.47 5.88 -4.15
N ARG A 442 6.47 6.42 -4.85
CA ARG A 442 6.43 6.62 -6.30
C ARG A 442 7.41 5.71 -7.02
N ALA A 443 7.01 5.27 -8.21
CA ALA A 443 7.89 4.56 -9.13
C ALA A 443 9.03 5.46 -9.59
N ILE A 444 10.23 4.92 -9.80
CA ILE A 444 11.37 5.71 -10.30
C ILE A 444 11.17 6.14 -11.76
N GLY A 445 10.43 5.35 -12.54
CA GLY A 445 10.21 5.56 -13.96
C GLY A 445 9.29 6.72 -14.33
N ARG A 446 8.80 6.70 -15.57
CA ARG A 446 8.04 7.80 -16.20
C ARG A 446 6.75 8.22 -15.49
N HIS A 447 6.13 7.33 -14.69
CA HIS A 447 4.88 7.64 -14.00
C HIS A 447 5.07 8.14 -12.57
N GLY A 448 6.32 8.21 -12.08
CA GLY A 448 6.63 8.72 -10.75
C GLY A 448 7.74 9.76 -10.81
N VAL A 449 8.88 9.46 -10.21
CA VAL A 449 9.97 10.43 -9.96
C VAL A 449 10.47 11.08 -11.25
N SER A 450 10.69 10.31 -12.33
CA SER A 450 11.23 10.87 -13.58
C SER A 450 10.21 11.71 -14.36
N GLY A 451 8.92 11.35 -14.29
CA GLY A 451 7.85 12.09 -14.98
C GLY A 451 7.38 13.35 -14.25
N THR A 452 7.64 13.44 -12.95
CA THR A 452 7.29 14.59 -12.10
C THR A 452 8.42 15.61 -11.96
N LYS A 453 9.59 15.36 -12.58
CA LYS A 453 10.69 16.34 -12.62
C LYS A 453 10.20 17.68 -13.17
N HIS A 454 10.67 18.76 -12.56
CA HIS A 454 10.28 20.11 -12.96
C HIS A 454 10.75 20.48 -14.37
N SER A 455 11.97 20.10 -14.78
CA SER A 455 12.47 20.41 -16.12
C SER A 455 11.67 19.70 -17.20
N ILE A 456 11.24 20.47 -18.21
CA ILE A 456 10.53 19.99 -19.38
C ILE A 456 11.50 19.22 -20.27
N LEU A 457 12.71 19.76 -20.47
CA LEU A 457 13.75 19.13 -21.29
C LEU A 457 14.18 17.79 -20.68
N ALA A 458 14.32 17.71 -19.36
CA ALA A 458 14.64 16.46 -18.68
C ALA A 458 13.55 15.39 -18.89
N ARG A 459 12.27 15.76 -18.77
CA ARG A 459 11.14 14.84 -19.02
C ARG A 459 11.08 14.40 -20.48
N ALA A 460 11.22 15.36 -21.40
CA ALA A 460 11.15 15.11 -22.84
C ALA A 460 12.30 14.24 -23.35
N ALA A 461 13.50 14.37 -22.76
CA ALA A 461 14.67 13.57 -23.09
C ALA A 461 14.60 12.15 -22.54
N PHE A 462 13.86 11.92 -21.45
CA PHE A 462 13.72 10.60 -20.84
C PHE A 462 12.71 9.71 -21.58
N GLU A 463 11.45 10.14 -21.71
CA GLU A 463 10.42 9.37 -22.42
C GLU A 463 9.23 10.26 -22.85
N VAL A 464 8.46 9.83 -23.86
CA VAL A 464 7.23 10.50 -24.32
C VAL A 464 7.45 11.98 -24.69
N THR A 465 8.47 12.26 -25.50
CA THR A 465 8.96 13.61 -25.84
C THR A 465 7.86 14.55 -26.34
N VAL A 466 7.07 14.12 -27.32
CA VAL A 466 6.08 14.98 -28.00
C VAL A 466 5.00 15.47 -27.04
N ASN A 467 4.46 14.58 -26.19
CA ASN A 467 3.39 14.95 -25.27
C ASN A 467 3.87 15.92 -24.19
N HIS A 468 5.09 15.73 -23.66
CA HIS A 468 5.67 16.65 -22.68
C HIS A 468 5.87 18.05 -23.26
N LEU A 469 6.44 18.15 -24.47
CA LEU A 469 6.66 19.44 -25.13
C LEU A 469 5.35 20.15 -25.51
N LEU A 470 4.38 19.42 -26.07
CA LEU A 470 3.07 20.00 -26.42
C LEU A 470 2.33 20.49 -25.18
N LYS A 471 2.29 19.68 -24.12
CA LYS A 471 1.61 20.04 -22.87
C LYS A 471 2.28 21.25 -22.21
N ALA A 472 3.62 21.28 -22.17
CA ALA A 472 4.37 22.43 -21.68
C ALA A 472 4.09 23.70 -22.51
N GLY A 473 4.01 23.57 -23.84
CA GLY A 473 3.66 24.66 -24.75
C GLY A 473 2.24 25.22 -24.53
N ILE A 474 1.26 24.34 -24.29
CA ILE A 474 -0.13 24.76 -23.99
C ILE A 474 -0.22 25.46 -22.62
N ILE A 475 0.49 24.96 -21.61
CA ILE A 475 0.48 25.51 -20.25
C ILE A 475 1.33 26.80 -20.17
N GLY A 476 2.30 26.97 -21.06
CA GLY A 476 3.30 28.03 -20.97
C GLY A 476 4.33 27.76 -19.86
N GLU A 477 4.66 26.49 -19.63
CA GLU A 477 5.63 26.07 -18.62
C GLU A 477 7.05 26.54 -19.01
N ARG A 478 7.86 26.95 -18.02
CA ARG A 478 9.22 27.45 -18.23
C ARG A 478 10.24 26.51 -17.62
N ASP A 479 11.35 26.31 -18.32
CA ASP A 479 12.47 25.50 -17.84
C ASP A 479 13.56 26.40 -17.22
N ASN A 480 13.97 26.10 -15.99
CA ASN A 480 14.97 26.86 -15.24
C ASN A 480 16.40 26.32 -15.39
N LEU A 481 16.58 25.24 -16.15
CA LEU A 481 17.89 24.66 -16.46
C LEU A 481 18.74 24.29 -15.21
N THR A 482 18.11 23.82 -14.13
CA THR A 482 18.80 23.55 -12.86
C THR A 482 19.43 22.16 -12.77
N GLY A 483 18.93 21.20 -13.54
CA GLY A 483 19.36 19.81 -13.50
C GLY A 483 20.50 19.49 -14.47
N VAL A 484 20.86 18.21 -14.51
CA VAL A 484 22.00 17.72 -15.29
C VAL A 484 21.65 17.56 -16.77
N ALA A 485 20.47 17.00 -17.08
CA ALA A 485 20.10 16.62 -18.45
C ALA A 485 19.87 17.84 -19.34
N GLU A 486 19.10 18.80 -18.84
CA GLU A 486 18.84 20.09 -19.48
C GLU A 486 20.13 20.88 -19.80
N ASN A 487 21.07 20.95 -18.86
CA ASN A 487 22.33 21.67 -19.05
C ASN A 487 23.20 21.02 -20.12
N ILE A 488 23.28 19.69 -20.14
CA ILE A 488 23.98 18.94 -21.20
C ILE A 488 23.34 19.19 -22.57
N ILE A 489 22.01 19.20 -22.66
CA ILE A 489 21.29 19.43 -23.93
C ILE A 489 21.57 20.83 -24.48
N VAL A 490 21.58 21.85 -23.61
CA VAL A 490 21.80 23.25 -23.99
C VAL A 490 23.30 23.57 -24.18
N GLY A 491 24.20 22.71 -23.69
CA GLY A 491 25.65 22.89 -23.78
C GLY A 491 26.25 23.74 -22.65
N GLN A 492 25.56 23.85 -21.52
CA GLN A 492 26.04 24.50 -20.29
C GLN A 492 26.79 23.50 -19.40
N PRO A 493 27.78 23.95 -18.61
CA PRO A 493 28.40 23.10 -17.60
C PRO A 493 27.38 22.67 -16.56
N ILE A 494 27.45 21.41 -16.11
CA ILE A 494 26.56 20.87 -15.09
C ILE A 494 26.94 21.37 -13.71
N SER A 495 25.95 21.54 -12.81
CA SER A 495 26.16 21.96 -11.43
C SER A 495 26.52 20.79 -10.49
N LEU A 496 27.33 19.84 -10.96
CA LEU A 496 27.84 18.70 -10.18
C LEU A 496 29.37 18.61 -10.34
N GLY A 497 30.03 18.07 -9.32
CA GLY A 497 31.48 17.94 -9.29
C GLY A 497 32.18 19.28 -9.45
N THR A 498 33.12 19.36 -10.39
CA THR A 498 33.94 20.57 -10.63
C THR A 498 33.13 21.77 -11.13
N GLY A 499 31.95 21.55 -11.72
CA GLY A 499 31.08 22.64 -12.18
C GLY A 499 30.39 23.42 -11.06
N SER A 500 30.43 22.92 -9.83
CA SER A 500 29.88 23.61 -8.65
C SER A 500 30.89 24.48 -7.92
N VAL A 501 32.18 24.43 -8.29
CA VAL A 501 33.24 25.18 -7.62
C VAL A 501 33.40 26.55 -8.27
N GLU A 502 33.15 27.60 -7.49
CA GLU A 502 33.41 28.98 -7.90
C GLU A 502 34.81 29.41 -7.45
N LEU A 503 35.64 29.83 -8.41
CA LEU A 503 36.97 30.34 -8.13
C LEU A 503 36.95 31.88 -8.08
N TYR A 504 37.42 32.44 -6.98
CA TYR A 504 37.61 33.87 -6.82
C TYR A 504 39.10 34.17 -6.71
N TYR A 505 39.62 34.99 -7.63
CA TYR A 505 41.01 35.42 -7.64
C TYR A 505 41.07 36.95 -7.63
N ILE A 506 41.80 37.50 -6.65
CA ILE A 506 42.09 38.93 -6.59
C ILE A 506 43.51 39.12 -7.17
N PRO A 507 43.65 39.70 -8.37
CA PRO A 507 44.97 40.03 -8.91
C PRO A 507 45.62 41.16 -8.09
N GLU A 508 46.95 41.10 -7.94
CA GLU A 508 47.78 42.09 -7.23
C GLU A 508 47.79 43.48 -7.89
#